data_AF-A0A4R8HHX5-F1
#
_entry.id   AF-A0A4R8HHX5-F1
#
_cell.length_a   1.000
_cell.length_b   1.000
_cell.length_c   1.000
_cell.angle_alpha   90.00
_cell.angle_beta   90.00
_cell.angle_gamma   90.00
#
_symmetry.space_group_name_H-M   'P 1'
#
loop_
_entity.id
_entity.type
_entity.pdbx_description
1 polymer ?
#
loop_
_entity_poly.entity_id
_entity_poly.type
_entity_poly.pdbx_seq_one_letter_code
_entity_poly.pdbx_strand_id
1 'polypeptide(L)'
;MTASIAASRSRGSDRRCTVTNAFDAGDAFGLMCQVDVGDGADPAIFVAPIAEPAFDRRLPIAREIADTRRRRAQTHTDNLA
;
A
#
# COMPACT_ATOMS: atom_id res chain seq x y z
N MET A 1 1.03 -6.32 24.67
CA MET A 1 -0.17 -6.49 23.82
C MET A 1 0.31 -6.58 22.38
N THR A 2 0.32 -7.79 21.81
CA THR A 2 0.76 -8.02 20.44
C THR A 2 -0.46 -7.91 19.54
N ALA A 3 -0.64 -6.78 18.86
CA ALA A 3 -1.72 -6.64 17.90
C ALA A 3 -1.33 -7.38 16.62
N SER A 4 -1.93 -8.55 16.42
CA SER A 4 -1.84 -9.30 15.17
C SER A 4 -2.42 -8.45 14.04
N ILE A 5 -1.56 -8.02 13.11
CA ILE A 5 -1.98 -7.35 11.89
C ILE A 5 -2.57 -8.41 10.97
N ALA A 6 -3.84 -8.77 11.20
CA ALA A 6 -4.61 -9.48 10.20
C ALA A 6 -4.74 -8.52 9.02
N ALA A 7 -3.89 -8.71 8.02
CA ALA A 7 -3.92 -8.00 6.74
C ALA A 7 -5.28 -8.25 6.10
N SER A 8 -6.25 -7.41 6.46
CA SER A 8 -7.58 -7.42 5.89
C SER A 8 -7.44 -6.89 4.48
N ARG A 9 -7.18 -7.80 3.53
CA ARG A 9 -7.26 -7.52 2.10
C ARG A 9 -8.72 -7.22 1.78
N SER A 10 -9.16 -5.98 1.99
CA SER A 10 -10.47 -5.53 1.55
C SER A 10 -10.44 -5.34 0.03
N ARG A 11 -10.65 -6.44 -0.70
CA ARG A 11 -11.11 -6.38 -2.09
C ARG A 11 -12.57 -5.94 -2.05
N GLY A 12 -12.80 -4.63 -2.10
CA GLY A 12 -14.14 -4.10 -2.32
C GLY A 12 -14.37 -2.75 -1.68
N SER A 13 -14.92 -1.85 -2.49
CA SER A 13 -15.56 -0.57 -2.15
C SER A 13 -14.61 0.59 -1.86
N ASP A 14 -14.58 1.56 -2.78
CA ASP A 14 -14.45 3.04 -2.72
C ASP A 14 -14.10 3.77 -1.40
N ARG A 15 -13.46 3.12 -0.43
CA ARG A 15 -12.99 3.74 0.79
C ARG A 15 -11.72 4.50 0.46
N ARG A 16 -11.87 5.82 0.35
CA ARG A 16 -10.75 6.74 0.31
C ARG A 16 -9.96 6.60 1.60
N CYS A 17 -8.66 6.42 1.48
CA CYS A 17 -7.75 6.40 2.59
C CYS A 17 -6.71 7.51 2.41
N THR A 18 -6.14 7.94 3.53
CA THR A 18 -5.08 8.96 3.53
C THR A 18 -3.78 8.28 3.92
N VAL A 19 -2.76 8.39 3.05
CA VAL A 19 -1.40 8.00 3.43
C VAL A 19 -0.89 9.04 4.42
N THR A 20 -0.59 8.62 5.65
CA THR A 20 -0.11 9.51 6.72
C THR A 20 1.39 9.39 6.94
N ASN A 21 1.99 8.27 6.53
CA ASN A 21 3.43 8.07 6.61
C ASN A 21 3.92 7.10 5.52
N ALA A 22 5.16 7.27 5.08
CA ALA A 22 5.86 6.35 4.18
C ALA A 22 7.26 6.08 4.74
N PHE A 23 7.65 4.80 4.79
CA PHE A 23 8.92 4.39 5.37
C PHE A 23 9.49 3.18 4.64
N ASP A 24 10.81 3.14 4.56
CA ASP A 24 11.52 1.99 4.03
C ASP A 24 11.60 0.91 5.11
N ALA A 25 11.02 -0.26 4.86
CA ALA A 25 11.05 -1.42 5.76
C ALA A 25 12.17 -2.42 5.42
N GLY A 26 13.13 -2.00 4.58
CA GLY A 26 14.28 -2.80 4.17
C GLY A 26 13.93 -3.89 3.16
N ASP A 27 14.92 -4.68 2.76
CA ASP A 27 14.85 -5.57 1.60
C ASP A 27 13.69 -6.58 1.62
N ALA A 28 13.24 -6.99 2.81
CA ALA A 28 12.16 -7.97 2.96
C ALA A 28 10.78 -7.43 2.56
N PHE A 29 10.51 -6.15 2.81
CA PHE A 29 9.18 -5.56 2.61
C PHE A 29 9.19 -4.35 1.67
N GLY A 30 10.36 -3.73 1.50
CA GLY A 30 10.60 -2.53 0.71
C GLY A 30 9.86 -1.32 1.26
N LEU A 31 9.49 -0.40 0.37
CA LEU A 31 8.78 0.82 0.74
C LEU A 31 7.33 0.53 1.19
N MET A 32 7.04 0.84 2.44
CA MET A 32 5.75 0.67 3.10
C MET A 32 5.10 2.03 3.36
N CYS A 33 3.79 2.01 3.55
CA CYS A 33 3.03 3.19 3.92
C CYS A 33 2.02 2.87 5.02
N GLN A 34 1.80 3.87 5.88
CA GLN A 34 0.71 3.88 6.83
C GLN A 34 -0.48 4.58 6.18
N VAL A 35 -1.63 3.93 6.18
CA VAL A 35 -2.88 4.49 5.68
C VAL A 35 -3.89 4.58 6.81
N ASP A 36 -4.57 5.70 6.86
CA ASP A 36 -5.76 5.92 7.65
C ASP A 36 -7.00 5.64 6.79
N VAL A 37 -7.86 4.75 7.26
CA VAL A 37 -9.10 4.35 6.59
C VAL A 37 -10.28 4.66 7.52
N GLY A 38 -10.96 5.79 7.26
CA GLY A 38 -12.14 6.22 8.00
C GLY A 38 -12.41 7.72 7.84
N ASP A 39 -13.63 8.16 8.13
CA ASP A 39 -14.03 9.57 8.17
C ASP A 39 -14.51 9.95 9.58
N GLY A 40 -13.73 9.65 10.63
CA GLY A 40 -14.23 9.82 11.99
C GLY A 40 -13.17 9.93 13.07
N ALA A 41 -13.65 9.97 14.31
CA ALA A 41 -12.85 10.14 15.53
C ALA A 41 -12.03 8.91 15.94
N ASP A 42 -12.20 7.77 15.25
CA ASP A 42 -11.45 6.53 15.49
C ASP A 42 -10.86 6.01 14.16
N PRO A 43 -9.78 6.62 13.67
CA PRO A 43 -9.13 6.22 12.43
C PRO A 43 -8.51 4.83 12.54
N ALA A 44 -8.88 3.94 11.63
CA ALA A 44 -8.25 2.63 11.53
C ALA A 44 -6.94 2.74 10.75
N ILE A 45 -5.82 2.53 11.45
CA ILE A 45 -4.47 2.59 10.89
C ILE A 45 -4.08 1.22 10.34
N PHE A 46 -3.67 1.20 9.07
CA PHE A 46 -3.12 0.02 8.41
C PHE A 46 -1.74 0.29 7.83
N VAL A 47 -0.93 -0.77 7.72
CA VAL A 47 0.37 -0.73 7.06
C VAL A 47 0.33 -1.63 5.83
N ALA A 48 0.69 -1.09 4.67
CA ALA A 48 0.72 -1.81 3.41
C ALA A 48 1.90 -1.35 2.54
N PRO A 49 2.38 -2.18 1.59
CA PRO A 49 3.33 -1.72 0.59
C PRO A 49 2.79 -0.51 -0.16
N ILE A 50 3.64 0.49 -0.42
CA ILE A 50 3.21 1.75 -1.05
C ILE A 50 2.57 1.53 -2.44
N ALA A 51 2.89 0.40 -3.09
CA ALA A 51 2.33 0.06 -4.37
C ALA A 51 0.92 -0.57 -4.30
N GLU A 52 0.35 -0.86 -3.13
CA GLU A 52 -0.98 -1.47 -3.02
C GLU A 52 -2.13 -0.45 -3.14
N PRO A 53 -2.13 0.71 -2.45
CA PRO A 53 -3.19 1.70 -2.57
C PRO A 53 -3.27 2.32 -3.98
N ALA A 54 -4.47 2.62 -4.46
CA ALA A 54 -4.64 3.38 -5.69
C ALA A 54 -4.47 4.89 -5.39
N PHE A 55 -3.52 5.54 -6.06
CA PHE A 55 -3.33 6.97 -5.96
C PHE A 55 -4.16 7.71 -7.01
N ASP A 56 -4.56 8.95 -6.68
CA ASP A 56 -5.12 9.86 -7.68
C ASP A 56 -4.08 10.09 -8.78
N ARG A 57 -4.47 9.83 -10.03
CA ARG A 57 -3.62 9.93 -11.22
C ARG A 57 -3.10 11.34 -11.48
N ARG A 58 -3.71 12.36 -10.85
CA ARG A 58 -3.25 13.75 -10.91
C ARG A 58 -2.00 14.00 -10.09
N LEU A 59 -1.65 13.10 -9.16
CA LEU A 59 -0.46 13.23 -8.32
C LEU A 59 0.77 12.67 -9.05
N PRO A 60 1.93 13.36 -9.00
CA PRO A 60 3.17 12.87 -9.63
C PRO A 60 3.56 11.45 -9.19
N ILE A 61 3.37 11.13 -7.91
CA ILE A 61 3.67 9.83 -7.31
C ILE A 61 2.89 8.68 -7.95
N ALA A 62 1.70 8.94 -8.52
CA ALA A 62 0.88 7.89 -9.14
C ALA A 62 1.61 7.21 -10.32
N ARG A 63 2.44 7.97 -11.04
CA ARG A 63 3.25 7.42 -12.14
C ARG A 63 4.34 6.48 -11.63
N GLU A 64 5.07 6.90 -10.61
CA GLU A 64 6.14 6.10 -10.00
C GLU A 64 5.60 4.79 -9.40
N ILE A 65 4.41 4.85 -8.79
CA ILE A 65 3.71 3.69 -8.25
C ILE A 65 3.26 2.75 -9.37
N ALA A 66 2.73 3.28 -10.48
CA ALA A 66 2.36 2.47 -11.63
C ALA A 66 3.58 1.73 -12.22
N ASP A 67 4.72 2.40 -12.33
CA ASP A 67 5.95 1.78 -12.81
C ASP A 67 6.48 0.73 -11.83
N THR A 68 6.38 0.99 -10.52
CA THR A 68 6.74 0.02 -9.47
C THR A 68 5.88 -1.23 -9.52
N ARG A 69 4.57 -1.09 -9.76
CA ARG A 69 3.65 -2.23 -9.95
C ARG A 69 4.04 -3.07 -11.17
N ARG A 70 4.37 -2.42 -12.29
CA ARG A 70 4.80 -3.11 -13.51
C ARG A 70 6.07 -3.93 -13.29
N ARG A 71 7.08 -3.33 -12.65
CA ARG A 71 8.32 -4.04 -12.29
C ARG A 71 8.04 -5.26 -11.41
N ARG A 72 7.23 -5.11 -10.36
CA ARG A 72 6.86 -6.23 -9.49
C ARG A 72 6.11 -7.36 -10.22
N ALA A 73 5.23 -7.01 -11.16
CA ALA A 73 4.53 -8.00 -11.97
C ALA A 73 5.49 -8.80 -12.87
N GLN A 74 6.51 -8.14 -13.43
CA GLN A 74 7.54 -8.78 -14.25
C GLN A 74 8.45 -9.69 -13.42
N THR A 75 8.92 -9.21 -12.27
CA THR A 75 9.74 -10.03 -11.36
C THR A 75 8.98 -11.26 -10.84
N HIS A 76 7.66 -11.17 -10.66
CA HIS A 76 6.86 -12.33 -10.28
C HIS A 76 6.77 -13.38 -11.39
N THR A 77 6.72 -12.96 -12.67
CA THR A 77 6.74 -13.89 -13.80
C THR A 77 8.09 -14.56 -14.00
N ASP A 78 9.20 -13.88 -13.70
CA ASP A 78 10.55 -14.44 -13.86
C ASP A 78 10.88 -15.54 -12.82
N ASN A 79 10.27 -15.50 -11.63
CA ASN A 79 10.45 -16.51 -10.58
C ASN A 79 9.57 -17.77 -10.74
N LEU A 80 8.78 -17.84 -11.82
CA LEU A 80 7.93 -18.98 -12.15
C LEU A 80 8.41 -19.75 -13.39
N ALA A 81 9.58 -19.39 -13.94
CA ALA A 81 10.21 -20.02 -15.10
C ALA A 81 11.36 -20.96 -14.72
#